data_AF-A0A496SKJ7-F1
#
_entry.id   AF-A0A496SKJ7-F1
#
_cell.length_a   1.000
_cell.length_b   1.000
_cell.length_c   1.000
_cell.angle_alpha   90.00
_cell.angle_beta   90.00
_cell.angle_gamma   90.00
#
_symmetry.space_group_name_H-M   'P 1'
#
loop_
_entity.id
_entity.type
_entity.pdbx_description
1 polymer ?
#
loop_
_entity_poly.entity_id
_entity_poly.type
_entity_poly.pdbx_seq_one_letter_code
_entity_poly.pdbx_strand_id
1 'polypeptide(L)'
;MPRVLLVGRGNDPLRTEYALREAFGRLGFRVKVFDDVKLASWTGEALTDRLFKSVLKRWSPDLVYFSKALHLRPETLSYASDLCPTVMWYLDSRKTIDRRILERAKRMRYFFTVSLEDAEEFRAEGVRAFHLPQGYYLPEVPGTLSQEESTSEVAFIGNNNGDEYRLKFLKFLGRRYELTVWGKGWDALRGYCRVPDRRVFGEDY
;
A
#
# COMPACT_ATOMS: atom_id res chain seq x y z
N MET A 1 16.03 16.05 14.89
CA MET A 1 15.64 14.80 14.20
C MET A 1 14.54 15.12 13.20
N PRO A 2 14.71 14.81 11.91
CA PRO A 2 13.71 15.14 10.89
C PRO A 2 12.37 14.43 11.14
N ARG A 3 11.27 15.09 10.81
CA ARG A 3 9.89 14.70 11.09
C ARG A 3 9.14 14.32 9.82
N VAL A 4 8.65 13.09 9.75
CA VAL A 4 7.81 12.61 8.64
C VAL A 4 6.38 12.43 9.11
N LEU A 5 5.43 13.11 8.47
CA LEU A 5 4.00 12.84 8.65
C LEU A 5 3.58 11.84 7.56
N LEU A 6 3.26 10.62 7.96
CA LEU A 6 2.79 9.57 7.06
C LEU A 6 1.26 9.54 7.05
N VAL A 7 0.66 9.75 5.88
CA VAL A 7 -0.79 9.78 5.66
C VAL A 7 -1.25 8.46 5.05
N GLY A 8 -2.05 7.72 5.82
CA GLY A 8 -2.57 6.40 5.49
C GLY A 8 -2.62 5.48 6.71
N ARG A 9 -2.89 4.19 6.50
CA ARG A 9 -3.08 3.20 7.57
C ARG A 9 -1.76 2.67 8.16
N GLY A 10 -0.81 3.56 8.47
CA GLY A 10 0.52 3.17 8.97
C GLY A 10 0.58 2.58 10.37
N ASN A 11 -0.57 2.40 11.03
CA ASN A 11 -0.67 1.73 12.34
C ASN A 11 -1.12 0.27 12.24
N ASP A 12 -1.52 -0.19 11.06
CA ASP A 12 -1.94 -1.57 10.79
C ASP A 12 -0.73 -2.35 10.26
N PRO A 13 -0.17 -3.32 11.02
CA PRO A 13 1.02 -4.08 10.64
C PRO A 13 0.93 -4.78 9.28
N LEU A 14 -0.29 -5.05 8.81
CA LEU A 14 -0.55 -5.74 7.55
C LEU A 14 -0.55 -4.80 6.34
N ARG A 15 -0.26 -3.51 6.54
CA ARG A 15 -0.30 -2.48 5.49
C ARG A 15 1.08 -2.06 5.05
N THR A 16 1.20 -1.67 3.79
CA THR A 16 2.47 -1.17 3.25
C THR A 16 2.95 0.08 4.00
N GLU A 17 2.01 0.92 4.41
CA GLU A 17 2.23 2.13 5.20
C GLU A 17 2.93 1.85 6.54
N TYR A 18 2.70 0.68 7.15
CA TYR A 18 3.37 0.30 8.39
C TYR A 18 4.86 0.03 8.14
N ALA A 19 5.20 -0.75 7.11
CA ALA A 19 6.60 -0.99 6.77
C ALA A 19 7.34 0.30 6.42
N LEU A 20 6.67 1.24 5.74
CA LEU A 20 7.23 2.57 5.48
C LEU A 20 7.47 3.36 6.76
N ARG A 21 6.53 3.33 7.72
CA ARG A 21 6.72 3.93 9.04
C ARG A 21 7.94 3.36 9.75
N GLU A 22 8.09 2.04 9.77
CA GLU A 22 9.24 1.36 10.38
C GLU A 22 10.56 1.69 9.67
N ALA A 23 10.56 1.72 8.34
CA ALA A 23 11.73 2.06 7.54
C ALA A 23 12.20 3.51 7.82
N PHE A 24 11.28 4.48 7.84
CA PHE A 24 11.60 5.85 8.25
C PHE A 24 12.13 5.91 9.69
N GLY A 25 11.52 5.19 10.63
CA GLY A 25 11.98 5.12 12.02
C GLY A 25 13.43 4.61 12.13
N ARG A 26 13.75 3.53 11.41
CA ARG A 26 15.10 2.93 11.38
C ARG A 26 16.16 3.84 10.77
N LEU A 27 15.78 4.68 9.80
CA LEU A 27 16.64 5.71 9.24
C LEU A 27 16.79 6.94 10.16
N GLY A 28 16.24 6.91 11.36
CA GLY A 28 16.38 7.97 12.36
C GLY A 28 15.39 9.12 12.18
N PHE A 29 14.29 8.93 11.45
CA PHE A 29 13.21 9.92 11.37
C PHE A 29 12.24 9.76 12.53
N ARG A 30 11.70 10.88 13.02
CA ARG A 30 10.54 10.88 13.90
C ARG A 30 9.29 10.78 13.04
N VAL A 31 8.56 9.66 13.11
CA VAL A 31 7.38 9.43 12.27
C VAL A 31 6.09 9.63 13.06
N LYS A 32 5.12 10.34 12.48
CA LYS A 32 3.75 10.40 12.98
C LYS A 32 2.81 9.90 11.89
N VAL A 33 1.86 9.04 12.25
CA VAL A 33 0.83 8.54 11.34
C VAL A 33 -0.42 9.41 11.46
N PHE A 34 -0.97 9.82 10.33
CA PHE A 34 -2.29 10.41 10.18
C PHE A 34 -3.15 9.45 9.35
N ASP A 35 -4.01 8.69 10.03
CA ASP A 35 -4.88 7.71 9.38
C ASP A 35 -6.14 8.41 8.84
N ASP A 36 -6.03 8.95 7.62
CA ASP A 36 -7.11 9.67 6.94
C ASP A 36 -8.32 8.78 6.68
N VAL A 37 -8.11 7.48 6.40
CA VAL A 37 -9.18 6.51 6.17
C VAL A 37 -10.03 6.32 7.43
N LYS A 38 -9.39 6.06 8.58
CA LYS A 38 -10.09 5.84 9.84
C LYS A 38 -10.74 7.13 10.37
N LEU A 39 -10.08 8.27 10.21
CA LEU A 39 -10.64 9.55 10.65
C LEU A 39 -11.85 9.96 9.80
N ALA A 40 -11.77 9.79 8.48
CA ALA A 40 -12.88 10.14 7.59
C ALA A 40 -14.09 9.25 7.80
N SER A 41 -13.91 7.96 8.10
CA SER A 41 -15.04 7.07 8.40
C SER A 41 -15.79 7.45 9.68
N TRP A 42 -15.11 8.08 10.64
CA TRP A 42 -15.72 8.51 11.91
C TRP A 42 -16.27 9.94 11.89
N THR A 43 -15.61 10.84 11.17
CA THR A 43 -15.84 12.29 11.29
C THR A 43 -16.19 12.98 9.98
N GLY A 44 -16.11 12.27 8.86
CA GLY A 44 -16.24 12.83 7.52
C GLY A 44 -14.99 13.58 7.04
N GLU A 45 -14.93 13.86 5.75
CA GLU A 45 -13.75 14.45 5.10
C GLU A 45 -13.51 15.90 5.51
N ALA A 46 -14.57 16.70 5.71
CA ALA A 46 -14.44 18.11 6.07
C ALA A 46 -13.75 18.32 7.43
N LEU A 47 -14.07 17.48 8.42
CA LEU A 47 -13.41 17.53 9.72
C LEU A 47 -12.01 16.91 9.66
N THR A 48 -11.85 15.82 8.92
CA THR A 48 -10.54 15.18 8.69
C THR A 48 -9.52 16.16 8.10
N ASP A 49 -9.94 16.96 7.12
CA ASP A 49 -9.13 18.04 6.55
C ASP A 49 -8.71 19.10 7.58
N ARG A 50 -9.64 19.56 8.42
CA ARG A 50 -9.34 20.55 9.46
C ARG A 50 -8.34 19.99 10.47
N LEU A 51 -8.51 18.72 10.86
CA LEU A 51 -7.59 18.02 11.75
C LEU A 51 -6.22 17.85 11.10
N PHE A 52 -6.16 17.45 9.83
CA PHE A 52 -4.91 17.33 9.09
C PHE A 52 -4.15 18.65 9.05
N LYS A 53 -4.80 19.76 8.68
CA LYS A 53 -4.19 21.10 8.69
C LYS A 53 -3.72 21.52 10.07
N SER A 54 -4.48 21.19 11.12
CA SER A 54 -4.06 21.43 12.51
C SER A 54 -2.81 20.63 12.89
N VAL A 55 -2.74 19.36 12.49
CA VAL A 55 -1.55 18.51 12.69
C VAL A 55 -0.35 19.06 11.94
N LEU A 56 -0.50 19.47 10.67
CA LEU A 56 0.57 20.10 9.91
C LEU A 56 1.14 21.32 10.63
N LYS A 57 0.27 22.24 11.09
CA LYS A 57 0.71 23.46 11.79
C LYS A 57 1.40 23.17 13.12
N ARG A 58 0.81 22.29 13.95
CA ARG A 58 1.28 22.03 15.32
C ARG A 58 2.49 21.11 15.37
N TRP A 59 2.53 20.10 14.52
CA TRP A 59 3.60 19.13 14.50
C TRP A 59 4.73 19.52 13.55
N SER A 60 4.46 20.41 12.58
CA SER A 60 5.41 21.01 11.65
C SER A 60 6.32 19.96 10.99
N PRO A 61 5.79 19.01 10.20
CA PRO A 61 6.61 18.00 9.53
C PRO A 61 7.67 18.65 8.63
N ASP A 62 8.82 17.99 8.51
CA ASP A 62 9.84 18.33 7.51
C ASP A 62 9.51 17.69 6.15
N LEU A 63 8.69 16.62 6.15
CA LEU A 63 8.18 15.90 4.98
C LEU A 63 6.78 15.35 5.27
N VAL A 64 5.88 15.42 4.29
CA VAL A 64 4.62 14.66 4.32
C VAL A 64 4.66 13.57 3.25
N TYR A 65 4.46 12.32 3.68
CA TYR A 65 4.30 11.17 2.80
C TYR A 65 2.81 10.83 2.69
N PHE A 66 2.30 10.74 1.47
CA PHE A 66 0.95 10.30 1.17
C PHE A 66 0.98 8.92 0.52
N SER A 67 0.25 7.95 1.07
CA SER A 67 0.02 6.67 0.39
C SER A 67 -0.87 6.87 -0.84
N LYS A 68 -2.14 7.24 -0.61
CA LYS A 68 -3.11 7.63 -1.68
C LYS A 68 -3.88 8.91 -1.35
N ALA A 69 -4.07 9.20 -0.05
CA ALA A 69 -4.80 10.37 0.45
C ALA A 69 -6.19 10.55 -0.19
N LEU A 70 -6.92 9.45 -0.35
CA LEU A 70 -8.24 9.48 -1.00
C LEU A 70 -9.28 10.23 -0.17
N HIS A 71 -9.09 10.34 1.14
CA HIS A 71 -10.03 10.98 2.06
C HIS A 71 -9.63 12.40 2.49
N LEU A 72 -8.62 12.97 1.82
CA LEU A 72 -8.28 14.38 1.91
C LEU A 72 -8.70 15.06 0.62
N ARG A 73 -9.26 16.28 0.74
CA ARG A 73 -9.60 17.07 -0.44
C ARG A 73 -8.34 17.56 -1.15
N PRO A 74 -8.38 17.73 -2.48
CA PRO A 74 -7.21 18.16 -3.24
C PRO A 74 -6.60 19.49 -2.74
N GLU A 75 -7.42 20.45 -2.30
CA GLU A 75 -6.94 21.74 -1.77
C GLU A 75 -6.13 21.57 -0.47
N THR A 76 -6.42 20.53 0.30
CA THR A 76 -5.69 20.19 1.51
C THR A 76 -4.32 19.59 1.19
N LEU A 77 -4.18 18.94 0.04
CA LEU A 77 -2.90 18.47 -0.47
C LEU A 77 -2.03 19.63 -0.96
N SER A 78 -2.60 20.57 -1.72
CA SER A 78 -1.91 21.80 -2.13
C SER A 78 -1.41 22.58 -0.91
N TYR A 79 -2.27 22.74 0.10
CA TYR A 79 -1.90 23.38 1.36
C TYR A 79 -0.68 22.72 2.04
N ALA A 80 -0.57 21.38 2.00
CA ALA A 80 0.59 20.68 2.56
C ALA A 80 1.87 20.95 1.75
N SER A 81 1.75 20.93 0.42
CA SER A 81 2.86 21.18 -0.52
C SER A 81 3.43 22.60 -0.42
N ASP A 82 2.60 23.58 -0.04
CA ASP A 82 3.03 24.97 0.19
C ASP A 82 3.86 25.12 1.48
N LEU A 83 3.68 24.21 2.45
CA LEU A 83 4.34 24.29 3.76
C LEU A 83 5.66 23.51 3.83
N CYS A 84 5.71 22.35 3.16
CA CYS A 84 6.85 21.45 3.22
C CYS A 84 6.87 20.53 2.00
N PRO A 85 8.00 19.85 1.71
CA PRO A 85 8.03 18.81 0.70
C PRO A 85 6.93 17.75 0.92
N THR A 86 6.25 17.41 -0.17
CA THR A 86 5.24 16.35 -0.21
C THR A 86 5.67 15.27 -1.19
N VAL A 87 5.48 14.02 -0.76
CA VAL A 87 5.77 12.83 -1.56
C VAL A 87 4.51 11.98 -1.60
N MET A 88 4.17 11.48 -2.79
CA MET A 88 3.24 10.37 -2.95
C MET A 88 3.95 9.25 -3.70
N TRP A 89 3.89 8.03 -3.17
CA TRP A 89 4.37 6.85 -3.88
C TRP A 89 3.21 5.90 -4.11
N TYR A 90 2.71 5.93 -5.35
CA TYR A 90 1.56 5.16 -5.78
C TYR A 90 2.00 3.76 -6.18
N LEU A 91 1.65 2.79 -5.34
CA LEU A 91 2.10 1.40 -5.47
C LEU A 91 1.18 0.53 -6.33
N ASP A 92 -0.03 1.02 -6.64
CA ASP A 92 -0.92 0.27 -7.51
C ASP A 92 -0.54 0.56 -8.97
N SER A 93 -0.23 -0.47 -9.75
CA SER A 93 -0.19 -0.32 -11.21
C SER A 93 -1.56 -0.68 -11.80
N ARG A 94 -2.05 0.14 -12.73
CA ARG A 94 -3.32 -0.08 -13.42
C ARG A 94 -3.10 0.11 -14.92
N LYS A 95 -3.86 -0.63 -15.72
CA LYS A 95 -3.86 -0.46 -17.19
C LYS A 95 -4.24 0.96 -17.64
N THR A 96 -4.94 1.73 -16.79
CA THR A 96 -5.31 3.11 -17.06
C THR A 96 -5.14 3.94 -15.80
N ILE A 97 -4.68 5.18 -15.96
CA ILE A 97 -4.53 6.14 -14.86
C ILE A 97 -5.89 6.37 -14.17
N ASP A 98 -5.92 6.14 -12.85
CA ASP A 98 -7.06 6.58 -12.01
C ASP A 98 -7.06 8.11 -11.95
N ARG A 99 -8.12 8.74 -12.49
CA ARG A 99 -8.27 10.21 -12.54
C ARG A 99 -8.19 10.87 -11.16
N ARG A 100 -8.63 10.19 -10.09
CA ARG A 100 -8.53 10.71 -8.71
C ARG A 100 -7.09 10.73 -8.22
N ILE A 101 -6.28 9.75 -8.64
CA ILE A 101 -4.85 9.71 -8.34
C ILE A 101 -4.12 10.77 -9.15
N LEU A 102 -4.44 10.91 -10.44
CA LEU A 102 -3.88 11.96 -11.30
C LEU A 102 -4.09 13.36 -10.73
N GLU A 103 -5.31 13.66 -10.30
CA GLU A 103 -5.63 14.94 -9.67
C GLU A 103 -4.72 15.21 -8.46
N ARG A 104 -4.51 14.21 -7.61
CA ARG A 104 -3.69 14.33 -6.40
C ARG A 104 -2.21 14.44 -6.74
N ALA A 105 -1.74 13.64 -7.70
CA ALA A 105 -0.37 13.63 -8.17
C ALA A 105 0.07 15.01 -8.69
N LYS A 106 -0.80 15.73 -9.40
CA LYS A 106 -0.56 17.11 -9.88
C LYS A 106 -0.27 18.13 -8.76
N ARG A 107 -0.63 17.81 -7.51
CA ARG A 107 -0.47 18.69 -6.35
C ARG A 107 0.71 18.31 -5.46
N MET A 108 1.42 17.23 -5.78
CA MET A 108 2.58 16.75 -5.03
C MET A 108 3.85 17.42 -5.53
N ARG A 109 4.81 17.65 -4.62
CA ARG A 109 6.16 18.09 -5.00
C ARG A 109 6.93 16.96 -5.70
N TYR A 110 6.75 15.74 -5.24
CA TYR A 110 7.31 14.52 -5.82
C TYR A 110 6.26 13.43 -5.89
N PHE A 111 6.11 12.82 -7.07
CA PHE A 111 5.23 11.67 -7.27
C PHE A 111 6.05 10.49 -7.80
N PHE A 112 5.90 9.33 -7.16
CA PHE A 112 6.56 8.09 -7.55
C PHE A 112 5.51 7.05 -7.94
N THR A 113 5.85 6.22 -8.92
CA THR A 113 5.11 5.00 -9.28
C THR A 113 6.08 3.84 -9.49
N VAL A 114 5.57 2.62 -9.42
CA VAL A 114 6.34 1.38 -9.46
C VAL A 114 6.63 0.87 -10.88
N SER A 115 6.01 1.48 -11.90
CA SER A 115 6.22 1.15 -13.30
C SER A 115 6.85 2.32 -14.05
N LEU A 116 7.80 2.02 -14.95
CA LEU A 116 8.36 3.01 -15.87
C LEU A 116 7.28 3.58 -16.80
N GLU A 117 6.40 2.72 -17.31
CA GLU A 117 5.28 3.09 -18.18
C GLU A 117 4.33 4.05 -17.48
N ASP A 118 3.86 3.70 -16.26
CA ASP A 118 3.00 4.58 -15.47
C ASP A 118 3.68 5.96 -15.27
N ALA A 119 4.99 5.99 -14.99
CA ALA A 119 5.71 7.25 -14.80
C ALA A 119 5.74 8.11 -16.07
N GLU A 120 5.77 7.51 -17.26
CA GLU A 120 5.68 8.21 -18.54
C GLU A 120 4.27 8.73 -18.79
N GLU A 121 3.24 7.92 -18.54
CA GLU A 121 1.84 8.34 -18.70
C GLU A 121 1.49 9.52 -17.76
N PHE A 122 1.91 9.46 -16.49
CA PHE A 122 1.71 10.57 -15.56
C PHE A 122 2.46 11.83 -15.98
N ARG A 123 3.68 11.69 -16.54
CA ARG A 123 4.45 12.82 -17.08
C ARG A 123 3.75 13.46 -18.28
N ALA A 124 3.17 12.65 -19.18
CA ALA A 124 2.39 13.16 -20.32
C ALA A 124 1.16 13.97 -19.87
N GLU A 125 0.60 13.66 -18.70
CA GLU A 125 -0.50 14.40 -18.08
C GLU A 125 -0.05 15.62 -17.25
N GLY A 126 1.25 15.95 -17.25
CA GLY A 126 1.83 17.12 -16.58
C GLY A 126 2.22 16.91 -15.12
N VAL A 127 2.32 15.66 -14.65
CA VAL A 127 2.81 15.34 -13.30
C VAL A 127 4.34 15.21 -13.31
N ARG A 128 5.00 15.74 -12.27
CA ARG A 128 6.42 15.46 -12.00
C ARG A 128 6.57 14.05 -11.42
N ALA A 129 6.42 13.04 -12.27
CA ALA A 129 6.44 11.63 -11.91
C ALA A 129 7.82 10.99 -12.10
N PHE A 130 8.16 10.07 -11.20
CA PHE A 130 9.40 9.29 -11.20
C PHE A 130 9.08 7.81 -11.04
N HIS A 131 9.92 6.96 -11.61
CA HIS A 131 9.88 5.53 -11.36
C HIS A 131 10.70 5.20 -10.10
N LEU A 132 10.07 4.50 -9.15
CA LEU A 132 10.69 3.94 -7.97
C LEU A 132 10.10 2.55 -7.72
N PRO A 133 10.87 1.47 -7.90
CA PRO A 133 10.37 0.11 -7.75
C PRO A 133 9.99 -0.17 -6.30
N GLN A 134 8.89 -0.88 -6.09
CA GLN A 134 8.45 -1.27 -4.76
C GLN A 134 9.39 -2.32 -4.16
N GLY A 135 9.93 -2.00 -2.99
CA GLY A 135 10.53 -2.95 -2.08
C GLY A 135 9.72 -3.02 -0.80
N TYR A 136 9.65 -4.19 -0.18
CA TYR A 136 9.02 -4.35 1.12
C TYR A 136 10.06 -4.77 2.14
N TYR A 137 10.10 -4.06 3.26
CA TYR A 137 10.93 -4.42 4.40
C TYR A 137 10.02 -4.96 5.51
N LEU A 138 10.12 -6.25 5.79
CA LEU A 138 9.52 -6.85 6.98
C LEU A 138 10.58 -6.90 8.08
N PRO A 139 10.35 -6.26 9.24
CA PRO A 139 11.19 -6.44 10.41
C PRO A 139 10.99 -7.83 11.07
N GLU A 140 10.10 -8.67 10.55
CA GLU A 140 9.73 -9.94 11.16
C GLU A 140 10.77 -11.04 10.91
N VAL A 141 10.97 -11.85 11.95
CA VAL A 141 11.61 -13.16 11.85
C VAL A 141 10.70 -14.06 11.00
N PRO A 142 11.21 -14.76 9.98
CA PRO A 142 10.38 -15.67 9.18
C PRO A 142 9.63 -16.64 10.10
N GLY A 143 8.32 -16.79 9.89
CA GLY A 143 7.56 -17.85 10.54
C GLY A 143 8.10 -19.22 10.10
N THR A 144 8.07 -20.21 11.00
CA THR A 144 8.44 -21.58 10.67
C THR A 144 7.27 -22.27 9.98
N LEU A 145 7.53 -22.88 8.82
CA LEU A 145 6.58 -23.79 8.17
C LEU A 145 6.60 -25.13 8.90
N SER A 146 5.45 -25.82 8.95
CA SER A 146 5.42 -27.23 9.32
C SER A 146 6.17 -28.06 8.26
N GLN A 147 6.55 -29.28 8.62
CA GLN A 147 7.23 -30.18 7.68
C GLN A 147 6.36 -30.42 6.42
N GLU A 148 5.05 -30.59 6.59
CA GLU A 148 4.11 -30.79 5.47
C GLU A 148 3.96 -29.54 4.58
N GLU A 149 3.97 -28.35 5.18
CA GLU A 149 3.88 -27.10 4.43
C GLU A 149 5.19 -26.79 3.67
N SER A 150 6.31 -27.22 4.24
CA SER A 150 7.64 -27.06 3.66
C SER A 150 7.90 -27.93 2.42
N THR A 151 7.03 -28.92 2.13
CA THR A 151 7.18 -29.76 0.92
C THR A 151 6.65 -29.11 -0.35
N SER A 152 6.03 -27.93 -0.26
CA SER A 152 5.46 -27.24 -1.42
C SER A 152 6.57 -26.84 -2.40
N GLU A 153 6.46 -27.25 -3.67
CA GLU A 153 7.35 -26.76 -4.73
C GLU A 153 7.04 -25.31 -5.10
N VAL A 154 5.75 -24.97 -5.08
CA VAL A 154 5.24 -23.64 -5.42
C VAL A 154 4.27 -23.18 -4.35
N ALA A 155 4.45 -21.94 -3.88
CA ALA A 155 3.49 -21.28 -3.00
C ALA A 155 2.89 -20.05 -3.69
N PHE A 156 1.56 -19.95 -3.65
CA PHE A 156 0.85 -18.72 -3.98
C PHE A 156 0.26 -18.13 -2.70
N ILE A 157 0.48 -16.84 -2.45
CA ILE A 157 -0.03 -16.14 -1.27
C ILE A 157 -0.90 -14.97 -1.74
N GLY A 158 -2.19 -15.00 -1.39
CA GLY A 158 -3.09 -13.88 -1.66
C GLY A 158 -4.55 -14.32 -1.70
N ASN A 159 -5.46 -13.38 -1.47
CA ASN A 159 -6.90 -13.66 -1.48
C ASN A 159 -7.46 -13.71 -2.91
N ASN A 160 -8.54 -14.47 -3.09
CA ASN A 160 -9.38 -14.43 -4.28
C ASN A 160 -10.64 -13.60 -4.02
N ASN A 161 -10.79 -12.51 -4.76
CA ASN A 161 -11.98 -11.65 -4.72
C ASN A 161 -12.79 -11.77 -6.03
N GLY A 162 -12.84 -12.97 -6.62
CA GLY A 162 -13.57 -13.24 -7.86
C GLY A 162 -12.74 -13.13 -9.15
N ASP A 163 -11.41 -13.29 -9.07
CA ASP A 163 -10.53 -13.26 -10.24
C ASP A 163 -10.52 -14.63 -10.94
N GLU A 164 -11.32 -14.77 -12.01
CA GLU A 164 -11.40 -16.01 -12.78
C GLU A 164 -10.08 -16.42 -13.44
N TYR A 165 -9.29 -15.45 -13.89
CA TYR A 165 -8.04 -15.74 -14.57
C TYR A 165 -7.05 -16.37 -13.59
N ARG A 166 -6.91 -15.76 -12.41
CA ARG A 166 -6.07 -16.27 -11.33
C ARG A 166 -6.50 -17.68 -10.91
N LEU A 167 -7.80 -17.93 -10.79
CA LEU A 167 -8.32 -19.27 -10.49
C LEU A 167 -7.94 -20.29 -11.57
N LYS A 168 -8.14 -19.97 -12.85
CA LYS A 168 -7.78 -20.86 -13.97
C LYS A 168 -6.28 -21.14 -14.00
N PHE A 169 -5.46 -20.12 -13.78
CA PHE A 169 -4.00 -20.24 -13.74
C PHE A 169 -3.52 -21.13 -12.58
N LEU A 170 -4.03 -20.94 -11.37
CA LEU A 170 -3.67 -21.78 -10.22
C LEU A 170 -4.12 -23.23 -10.39
N LYS A 171 -5.30 -23.48 -10.99
CA LYS A 171 -5.71 -24.85 -11.35
C LYS A 171 -4.75 -25.51 -12.35
N PHE A 172 -4.26 -24.75 -13.33
CA PHE A 172 -3.28 -25.24 -14.29
C PHE A 172 -1.94 -25.60 -13.63
N LEU A 173 -1.50 -24.80 -12.65
CA LEU A 173 -0.28 -25.05 -11.88
C LEU A 173 -0.43 -26.25 -10.94
N GLY A 174 -1.53 -26.36 -10.20
CA GLY A 174 -1.77 -27.48 -9.28
C GLY A 174 -1.86 -28.85 -9.97
N ARG A 175 -2.17 -28.89 -11.27
CA ARG A 175 -2.09 -30.12 -12.07
C ARG A 175 -0.67 -30.55 -12.43
N ARG A 176 0.35 -29.69 -12.22
CA ARG A 176 1.73 -29.91 -12.65
C ARG A 176 2.76 -29.92 -11.53
N TYR A 177 2.48 -29.21 -10.44
CA TYR A 177 3.41 -28.98 -9.34
C TYR A 177 2.72 -29.22 -8.01
N GLU A 178 3.49 -29.52 -6.97
CA GLU A 178 3.02 -29.44 -5.58
C GLU A 178 2.78 -27.99 -5.18
N LEU A 179 1.59 -27.49 -5.56
CA LEU A 179 1.16 -26.13 -5.27
C LEU A 179 0.46 -26.06 -3.91
N THR A 180 0.81 -25.04 -3.12
CA THR A 180 0.06 -24.60 -1.95
C THR A 180 -0.44 -23.17 -2.16
N VAL A 181 -1.75 -22.95 -1.98
CA VAL A 181 -2.40 -21.66 -2.16
C VAL A 181 -2.92 -21.18 -0.81
N TRP A 182 -2.43 -20.02 -0.38
CA TRP A 182 -2.75 -19.41 0.90
C TRP A 182 -3.65 -18.18 0.75
N GLY A 183 -4.58 -18.02 1.69
CA GLY A 183 -5.53 -16.90 1.74
C GLY A 183 -6.98 -17.35 1.53
N LYS A 184 -7.90 -16.39 1.51
CA LYS A 184 -9.34 -16.63 1.38
C LYS A 184 -9.80 -16.78 -0.07
N GLY A 185 -10.97 -17.42 -0.24
CA GLY A 185 -11.70 -17.46 -1.52
C GLY A 185 -11.21 -18.53 -2.49
N TRP A 186 -10.49 -19.54 -1.98
CA TRP A 186 -9.85 -20.59 -2.78
C TRP A 186 -10.52 -21.96 -2.69
N ASP A 187 -11.72 -22.07 -2.12
CA ASP A 187 -12.39 -23.37 -1.97
C ASP A 187 -12.56 -24.12 -3.29
N ALA A 188 -12.74 -23.38 -4.40
CA ALA A 188 -12.82 -23.95 -5.75
C ALA A 188 -11.51 -24.58 -6.28
N LEU A 189 -10.40 -24.47 -5.54
CA LEU A 189 -9.12 -25.11 -5.81
C LEU A 189 -8.92 -26.41 -5.02
N ARG A 190 -9.76 -26.72 -4.03
CA ARG A 190 -9.68 -28.00 -3.31
C ARG A 190 -9.81 -29.17 -4.31
N GLY A 191 -8.88 -30.11 -4.23
CA GLY A 191 -8.73 -31.21 -5.20
C GLY A 191 -7.76 -30.93 -6.37
N TYR A 192 -7.27 -29.71 -6.52
CA TYR A 192 -6.20 -29.36 -7.48
C TYR A 192 -4.88 -29.00 -6.80
N CYS A 193 -4.91 -28.50 -5.57
CA CYS A 193 -3.74 -28.11 -4.80
C CYS A 193 -4.07 -28.09 -3.30
N ARG A 194 -3.06 -27.86 -2.45
CA ARG A 194 -3.28 -27.66 -1.01
C ARG A 194 -3.81 -26.25 -0.76
N VAL A 195 -4.87 -26.14 0.03
CA VAL A 195 -5.44 -24.87 0.49
C VAL A 195 -5.53 -24.93 2.01
N PRO A 196 -4.50 -24.45 2.73
CA PRO A 196 -4.49 -24.49 4.19
C PRO A 196 -5.61 -23.65 4.78
N ASP A 197 -6.21 -24.14 5.87
CA ASP A 197 -7.27 -23.41 6.60
C ASP A 197 -6.70 -22.29 7.49
N ARG A 198 -5.37 -22.16 7.57
CA ARG A 198 -4.67 -21.09 8.30
C ARG A 198 -4.15 -20.02 7.35
N ARG A 199 -4.09 -18.80 7.89
CA ARG A 199 -3.68 -17.60 7.17
C ARG A 199 -2.18 -17.38 7.28
N VAL A 200 -1.56 -16.86 6.22
CA VAL A 200 -0.13 -16.55 6.22
C VAL A 200 0.14 -15.26 7.01
N PHE A 201 -0.81 -14.31 7.00
CA PHE A 201 -0.67 -13.02 7.67
C PHE A 201 -1.96 -12.62 8.41
N GLY A 202 -1.97 -12.82 9.74
CA GLY A 202 -2.98 -12.27 10.65
C GLY A 202 -4.45 -12.57 10.32
N GLU A 203 -5.37 -11.89 11.02
CA GLU A 203 -6.83 -12.08 10.88
C GLU A 203 -7.45 -11.43 9.64
N ASP A 204 -6.66 -10.86 8.73
CA ASP A 204 -7.17 -10.12 7.55
C ASP A 204 -6.77 -10.70 6.17
N TYR A 205 -5.79 -11.61 6.09
CA TYR A 205 -5.47 -12.37 4.88
C TYR A 205 -5.90 -13.82 4.97
#